data_AF-A0A957R0F5-F1
#
_entry.id   AF-A0A957R0F5-F1
#
_cell.length_a   1.000
_cell.length_b   1.000
_cell.length_c   1.000
_cell.angle_alpha   90.00
_cell.angle_beta   90.00
_cell.angle_gamma   90.00
#
_symmetry.space_group_name_H-M   'P 1'
#
loop_
_entity.id
_entity.type
_entity.pdbx_description
1 polymer ?
#
loop_
_entity_poly.entity_id
_entity_poly.type
_entity_poly.pdbx_seq_one_letter_code
_entity_poly.pdbx_strand_id
1 'polypeptide(L)'
;MNEKPLTQAQVEALYEACATDLNGQRTRLLVTLLLNCGLSEAEAADLRFNHIDYERRWLAVSAGLRRPRFVPLNTRVSTALRQWQDNPDA
;
A
#
# COMPACT_ATOMS: atom_id res chain seq x y z
N MET A 1 -14.55 18.41 7.87
CA MET A 1 -14.40 17.83 6.52
C MET A 1 -15.73 17.20 6.12
N ASN A 2 -16.29 17.57 4.97
CA ASN A 2 -17.51 16.99 4.42
C ASN A 2 -17.13 16.10 3.23
N GLU A 3 -16.19 15.17 3.45
CA GLU A 3 -15.63 14.36 2.39
C GLU A 3 -16.42 13.07 2.24
N LYS A 4 -16.89 12.81 1.02
CA LYS A 4 -17.65 11.61 0.69
C LYS A 4 -16.68 10.45 0.41
N PRO A 5 -16.89 9.26 0.99
CA PRO A 5 -16.09 8.09 0.66
C PRO A 5 -16.16 7.76 -0.84
N LEU A 6 -15.07 7.21 -1.36
CA LEU A 6 -15.02 6.73 -2.75
C LEU A 6 -16.03 5.60 -2.96
N THR A 7 -16.67 5.60 -4.13
CA THR A 7 -17.44 4.44 -4.58
C THR A 7 -16.51 3.36 -5.13
N GLN A 8 -17.01 2.13 -5.23
CA GLN A 8 -16.27 1.02 -5.83
C GLN A 8 -15.81 1.34 -7.26
N ALA A 9 -16.66 1.96 -8.07
CA ALA A 9 -16.31 2.37 -9.43
C ALA A 9 -15.19 3.43 -9.47
N GLN A 10 -15.17 4.36 -8.50
CA GLN A 10 -14.09 5.35 -8.39
C GLN A 10 -12.76 4.70 -7.97
N VAL A 11 -12.83 3.71 -7.08
CA VAL A 11 -11.66 2.90 -6.70
C VAL A 11 -11.11 2.15 -7.91
N GLU A 12 -11.97 1.54 -8.73
CA GLU A 12 -11.56 0.87 -9.97
C GLU A 12 -10.92 1.85 -10.96
N ALA A 13 -11.53 3.02 -11.17
CA ALA A 13 -10.97 4.06 -12.04
C ALA A 13 -9.57 4.54 -11.59
N LEU A 14 -9.30 4.60 -10.28
CA LEU A 14 -7.95 4.92 -9.76
C LEU A 14 -6.91 3.87 -10.14
N TYR A 15 -7.28 2.58 -10.09
CA TYR A 15 -6.39 1.50 -10.50
C TYR A 15 -6.12 1.52 -12.01
N GLU A 16 -7.14 1.80 -12.83
CA GLU A 16 -7.02 1.87 -14.29
C GLU A 16 -6.25 3.11 -14.78
N ALA A 17 -6.26 4.20 -14.01
CA ALA A 17 -5.48 5.40 -14.32
C ALA A 17 -3.96 5.23 -14.08
N CYS A 18 -3.53 4.17 -13.39
CA CYS A 18 -2.12 3.89 -13.18
C CYS A 18 -1.45 3.46 -14.49
N ALA A 19 -0.31 4.07 -14.83
CA ALA A 19 0.46 3.66 -15.99
C ALA A 19 0.95 2.20 -15.87
N THR A 20 1.33 1.60 -17.00
CA THR A 20 1.88 0.23 -17.06
C THR A 20 3.39 0.19 -16.91
N ASP A 21 4.03 1.35 -17.02
CA ASP A 21 5.44 1.52 -16.74
C ASP A 21 5.73 1.34 -15.26
N LEU A 22 6.99 1.50 -14.92
CA LEU A 22 7.43 1.20 -13.59
C LEU A 22 6.86 2.14 -12.52
N ASN A 23 6.85 3.44 -12.81
CA ASN A 23 6.26 4.43 -11.92
C ASN A 23 4.77 4.17 -11.73
N GLY A 24 4.08 3.71 -12.77
CA GLY A 24 2.68 3.30 -12.74
C GLY A 24 2.44 2.08 -11.86
N GLN A 25 3.31 1.06 -11.94
CA GLN A 25 3.27 -0.10 -11.03
C GLN A 25 3.48 0.31 -9.57
N ARG A 26 4.45 1.19 -9.30
CA ARG A 26 4.68 1.77 -7.96
C ARG A 26 3.44 2.51 -7.46
N THR A 27 2.85 3.33 -8.32
CA THR A 27 1.65 4.11 -8.01
C THR A 27 0.47 3.19 -7.70
N ARG A 28 0.29 2.13 -8.48
CA ARG A 28 -0.75 1.12 -8.25
C ARG A 28 -0.57 0.40 -6.91
N LEU A 29 0.68 0.11 -6.52
CA LEU A 29 0.99 -0.47 -5.22
C LEU A 29 0.66 0.51 -4.08
N LEU A 30 1.04 1.78 -4.21
CA LEU A 30 0.71 2.82 -3.23
C LEU A 30 -0.81 2.98 -3.05
N VAL A 31 -1.58 3.05 -4.15
CA VAL A 31 -3.06 3.08 -4.10
C VAL A 31 -3.60 1.85 -3.38
N THR A 32 -3.04 0.66 -3.67
CA THR A 32 -3.43 -0.59 -3.00
C THR A 32 -3.20 -0.49 -1.49
N LEU A 33 -2.04 -0.02 -1.05
CA LEU A 33 -1.69 0.13 0.36
C LEU A 33 -2.56 1.17 1.07
N LEU A 34 -2.75 2.35 0.48
CA LEU A 34 -3.58 3.42 1.05
C LEU A 34 -5.01 2.95 1.28
N LEU A 35 -5.62 2.30 0.28
CA LEU A 35 -7.02 1.85 0.35
C LEU A 35 -7.23 0.63 1.25
N ASN A 36 -6.29 -0.31 1.29
CA ASN A 36 -6.48 -1.58 2.01
C ASN A 36 -5.89 -1.58 3.43
N CYS A 37 -4.90 -0.73 3.69
CA CYS A 37 -4.19 -0.68 4.97
C CYS A 37 -4.47 0.61 5.75
N GLY A 38 -5.17 1.58 5.15
CA GLY A 38 -5.49 2.85 5.80
C GLY A 38 -4.22 3.58 6.24
N LEU A 39 -3.19 3.55 5.39
CA LEU A 39 -1.97 4.33 5.63
C LEU A 39 -2.27 5.80 5.36
N SER A 40 -1.68 6.67 6.16
CA SER A 40 -1.51 8.07 5.78
C SER A 40 -0.43 8.19 4.69
N GLU A 41 -0.40 9.33 4.01
CA GLU A 41 0.62 9.64 3.01
C GLU A 41 2.05 9.51 3.59
N ALA A 42 2.27 10.04 4.80
CA ALA A 42 3.57 9.98 5.48
C ALA A 42 3.97 8.54 5.83
N GLU A 43 3.03 7.72 6.29
CA GLU A 43 3.27 6.31 6.59
C GLU A 43 3.60 5.50 5.33
N ALA A 44 2.94 5.79 4.21
CA ALA A 44 3.24 5.16 2.93
C ALA A 44 4.62 5.58 2.38
N ALA A 45 5.02 6.84 2.59
CA ALA A 45 6.30 7.36 2.13
C ALA A 45 7.51 6.81 2.92
N ASP A 46 7.35 6.48 4.21
CA ASP A 46 8.41 5.90 5.05
C ASP A 46 8.41 4.35 5.07
N LEU A 47 7.60 3.72 4.21
CA LEU A 47 7.50 2.27 4.17
C LEU A 47 8.81 1.62 3.69
N ARG A 48 9.22 0.54 4.36
CA ARG A 48 10.41 -0.25 4.04
C ARG A 48 10.08 -1.74 4.01
N PHE A 49 10.82 -2.53 3.22
CA PHE A 49 10.57 -3.97 3.11
C PHE A 49 10.70 -4.71 4.45
N ASN A 50 11.58 -4.26 5.34
CA ASN A 50 11.74 -4.86 6.67
C ASN A 50 10.57 -4.57 7.63
N HIS A 51 9.60 -3.74 7.24
CA HIS A 51 8.35 -3.51 7.97
C HIS A 51 7.29 -4.58 7.66
N ILE A 52 7.53 -5.45 6.66
CA ILE A 52 6.55 -6.42 6.18
C ILE A 52 6.84 -7.78 6.81
N ASP A 53 5.87 -8.31 7.55
CA ASP A 53 5.88 -9.70 8.01
C ASP A 53 4.89 -10.51 7.16
N TYR A 54 5.45 -11.21 6.18
CA TYR A 54 4.68 -12.04 5.26
C TYR A 54 4.13 -13.32 5.88
N GLU A 55 4.75 -13.84 6.95
CA GLU A 55 4.30 -15.05 7.63
C GLU A 55 3.09 -14.75 8.51
N ARG A 56 3.18 -13.68 9.30
CA ARG A 56 2.10 -13.20 10.17
C ARG A 56 1.07 -12.36 9.43
N ARG A 57 1.38 -11.97 8.17
CA ARG A 57 0.56 -11.13 7.30
C ARG A 57 0.25 -9.77 7.91
N TRP A 58 1.25 -9.13 8.51
CA TRP A 58 1.10 -7.78 9.09
C TRP A 58 2.16 -6.83 8.56
N LEU A 59 1.78 -5.56 8.49
CA LEU A 59 2.66 -4.44 8.18
C LEU A 59 2.87 -3.60 9.44
N ALA A 60 4.12 -3.46 9.85
CA ALA A 60 4.50 -2.60 10.96
C ALA A 60 4.65 -1.15 10.47
N VAL A 61 3.69 -0.31 10.81
CA VAL A 61 3.69 1.09 10.39
C VAL A 61 4.27 1.95 11.50
N SER A 62 5.39 2.62 11.22
CA SER A 62 6.04 3.52 12.18
C SER A 62 5.23 4.80 12.34
N ALA A 63 5.08 5.25 13.59
CA ALA A 63 4.45 6.52 13.92
C ALA A 63 5.47 7.45 14.62
N GLY A 64 6.71 7.47 14.11
CA GLY A 64 7.82 8.26 14.64
C GLY A 64 8.23 7.82 16.05
N LEU A 65 8.04 8.69 17.04
CA LEU A 65 8.35 8.40 18.46
C LEU A 65 7.34 7.48 19.15
N ARG A 66 6.22 7.16 18.49
CA ARG A 66 5.18 6.28 19.04
C ARG A 66 5.47 4.82 18.69
N ARG A 67 4.90 3.91 19.49
CA ARG A 67 4.95 2.47 19.17
C ARG A 67 4.36 2.23 17.78
N PRO A 68 4.97 1.34 16.98
CA PRO A 68 4.42 1.00 15.68
C PRO A 68 3.04 0.37 15.83
N ARG A 69 2.17 0.63 14.87
CA ARG A 69 0.89 -0.07 14.74
C ARG A 69 1.04 -1.20 13.72
N PHE A 70 0.35 -2.32 13.97
CA PHE A 70 0.33 -3.44 13.04
C PHE A 70 -0.95 -3.42 12.24
N VAL A 71 -0.82 -3.42 10.92
CA VAL A 71 -1.95 -3.42 9.99
C VAL A 71 -2.03 -4.76 9.28
N PRO A 72 -3.20 -5.40 9.18
CA PRO A 72 -3.31 -6.66 8.46
C PRO A 72 -3.07 -6.48 6.95
N LEU A 73 -2.29 -7.40 6.40
CA LEU A 73 -2.08 -7.56 4.97
C LEU A 73 -3.08 -8.58 4.46
N ASN A 74 -4.07 -8.13 3.69
CA ASN A 74 -4.91 -9.06 2.95
C ASN A 74 -4.12 -9.70 1.80
N THR A 75 -4.70 -10.74 1.17
CA THR A 75 -4.05 -11.48 0.08
C THR A 75 -3.66 -10.57 -1.09
N ARG A 76 -4.50 -9.58 -1.42
CA ARG A 76 -4.25 -8.64 -2.52
C ARG A 76 -3.00 -7.81 -2.25
N VAL A 77 -2.89 -7.20 -1.06
CA VAL A 77 -1.73 -6.40 -0.67
C VAL A 77 -0.47 -7.25 -0.59
N SER A 78 -0.57 -8.43 0.04
CA SER A 78 0.57 -9.34 0.19
C SER A 78 1.14 -9.78 -1.16
N THR A 79 0.27 -10.07 -2.13
CA THR A 79 0.67 -10.47 -3.48
C THR A 79 1.34 -9.32 -4.22
N ALA A 80 0.74 -8.12 -4.17
CA ALA A 80 1.29 -6.94 -4.82
C ALA A 80 2.67 -6.53 -4.26
N LEU A 81 2.84 -6.62 -2.93
CA LEU A 81 4.12 -6.33 -2.28
C LEU A 81 5.22 -7.32 -2.69
N ARG A 82 4.93 -8.63 -2.74
CA ARG A 82 5.90 -9.63 -3.21
C ARG A 82 6.29 -9.39 -4.65
N GLN A 83 5.31 -9.18 -5.54
CA GLN A 83 5.56 -8.91 -6.95
C GLN A 83 6.47 -7.68 -7.15
N TRP A 84 6.26 -6.63 -6.36
CA TRP A 84 7.11 -5.45 -6.39
C TRP A 84 8.52 -5.72 -5.85
N GLN A 85 8.62 -6.44 -4.74
CA GLN A 85 9.90 -6.76 -4.10
C GLN A 85 10.78 -7.70 -4.96
N ASP A 86 10.15 -8.63 -5.67
CA ASP A 86 10.83 -9.64 -6.50
C ASP A 86 11.23 -9.10 -7.88
N ASN A 87 10.84 -7.86 -8.22
CA ASN A 87 11.18 -7.21 -9.48
C ASN A 87 12.20 -6.08 -9.22
N PRO A 88 13.51 -6.34 -9.23
CA PRO A 88 14.52 -5.35 -8.85
C PRO A 88 14.75 -4.26 -9.91
N ASP A 89 14.23 -4.46 -11.13
CA ASP A 89 14.19 -3.45 -12.18
C ASP A 89 12.97 -2.52 -12.05
N ALA A 90 12.37 -2.53 -10.85
CA ALA A 90 11.24 -1.71 -10.42
C ALA A 90 11.63 -0.53 -9.47
#